data_AF-A0A1F9BQ31-F1
#
_entry.id   AF-A0A1F9BQ31-F1
#
_cell.length_a   1.000
_cell.length_b   1.000
_cell.length_c   1.000
_cell.angle_alpha   90.00
_cell.angle_beta   90.00
_cell.angle_gamma   90.00
#
_symmetry.space_group_name_H-M   'P 1'
#
loop_
_entity.id
_entity.type
_entity.pdbx_description
1 polymer ?
#
loop_
_entity_poly.entity_id
_entity_poly.type
_entity_poly.pdbx_seq_one_letter_code
_entity_poly.pdbx_strand_id
1 'polypeptide(L)'
;MYAAWASKKKEGVTTLQQIIDKDVADFKKENPSMVITESRPLKTEDGKTALVRLFKGDQGGNFEAVAYVDEKAGVAVLVLTSRNQVAFNKAIPAFEKLVSSYHFYTEDVKLPEKAN
;
A
#
# COMPACT_ATOMS: atom_id res chain seq x y z
N MET A 1 6.50 -9.47 -3.37
CA MET A 1 5.60 -8.30 -3.49
C MET A 1 4.18 -8.82 -3.43
N TYR A 2 3.26 -8.07 -2.84
CA TYR A 2 1.84 -8.39 -2.83
C TYR A 2 0.99 -7.12 -2.88
N ALA A 3 -0.29 -7.30 -3.17
CA ALA A 3 -1.29 -6.23 -3.10
C ALA A 3 -2.35 -6.60 -2.04
N ALA A 4 -2.85 -5.60 -1.33
CA ALA A 4 -3.93 -5.72 -0.38
C ALA A 4 -4.93 -4.57 -0.59
N TRP A 5 -6.11 -4.70 0.00
CA TRP A 5 -7.17 -3.71 -0.05
C TRP A 5 -7.65 -3.38 1.36
N ALA A 6 -7.55 -2.11 1.73
CA ALA A 6 -8.09 -1.60 2.99
C ALA A 6 -9.42 -0.88 2.72
N SER A 7 -10.54 -1.43 3.21
CA SER A 7 -11.85 -0.82 3.02
C SER A 7 -12.07 0.31 4.03
N LYS A 8 -12.25 1.55 3.55
CA LYS A 8 -12.57 2.71 4.40
C LYS A 8 -13.78 2.45 5.31
N LYS A 9 -14.83 1.86 4.75
CA LYS A 9 -16.06 1.49 5.48
C LYS A 9 -15.78 0.47 6.60
N LYS A 10 -15.01 -0.58 6.31
CA LYS A 10 -14.70 -1.63 7.30
C LYS A 10 -13.80 -1.09 8.42
N GLU A 11 -12.83 -0.27 8.05
CA GLU A 11 -11.91 0.36 9.00
C GLU A 11 -12.56 1.50 9.80
N GLY A 12 -13.77 1.95 9.43
CA GLY A 12 -14.47 3.04 10.11
C GLY A 12 -13.78 4.40 9.91
N VAL A 13 -13.03 4.57 8.81
CA VAL A 13 -12.26 5.78 8.50
C VAL A 13 -12.69 6.37 7.17
N THR A 14 -12.40 7.65 6.97
CA THR A 14 -12.83 8.39 5.77
C THR A 14 -11.66 8.86 4.91
N THR A 15 -10.45 8.91 5.45
CA THR A 15 -9.29 9.47 4.75
C THR A 15 -8.16 8.45 4.57
N LEU A 16 -7.35 8.65 3.53
CA LEU A 16 -6.11 7.91 3.32
C LEU A 16 -5.19 8.00 4.54
N GLN A 17 -5.05 9.19 5.14
CA GLN A 17 -4.15 9.39 6.27
C GLN A 17 -4.56 8.55 7.49
N GLN A 18 -5.85 8.42 7.76
CA GLN A 18 -6.33 7.58 8.86
C GLN A 18 -6.02 6.09 8.62
N ILE A 19 -6.11 5.61 7.37
CA ILE A 19 -5.68 4.26 7.01
C ILE A 19 -4.18 4.08 7.27
N ILE A 20 -3.36 5.02 6.81
CA ILE A 20 -1.90 4.99 7.01
C ILE A 20 -1.54 5.02 8.50
N ASP A 21 -2.15 5.93 9.27
CA ASP A 21 -1.88 6.08 10.70
C ASP A 21 -2.24 4.81 11.48
N LYS A 22 -3.37 4.19 11.11
CA LYS A 22 -3.81 2.91 11.69
C LYS A 22 -2.83 1.79 11.34
N ASP A 23 -2.46 1.65 10.08
CA ASP A 23 -1.51 0.63 9.61
C ASP A 23 -0.14 0.80 10.32
N VAL A 24 0.36 2.02 10.39
CA VAL A 24 1.59 2.37 11.14
C VAL A 24 1.47 2.02 12.62
N ALA A 25 0.33 2.30 13.26
CA ALA A 25 0.09 1.98 14.66
C ALA A 25 0.06 0.46 14.89
N ASP A 26 -0.61 -0.30 14.01
CA ASP A 26 -0.69 -1.75 14.08
C ASP A 26 0.71 -2.39 13.91
N PHE A 27 1.50 -1.93 12.93
CA PHE A 27 2.89 -2.36 12.75
C PHE A 27 3.79 -2.07 13.96
N LYS A 28 3.68 -0.86 14.54
CA LYS A 28 4.46 -0.48 15.73
C LYS A 28 4.06 -1.24 16.98
N LYS A 29 2.78 -1.60 17.12
CA LYS A 29 2.30 -2.41 18.24
C LYS A 29 2.96 -3.79 18.25
N GLU A 30 3.10 -4.39 17.07
CA GLU A 30 3.75 -5.69 16.92
C GLU A 30 5.29 -5.56 16.92
N ASN A 31 5.82 -4.43 16.47
CA ASN A 31 7.25 -4.19 16.31
C ASN A 31 7.66 -2.80 16.87
N PRO A 32 7.78 -2.64 18.20
CA PRO A 32 8.02 -1.32 18.81
C PRO A 32 9.32 -0.62 18.38
N SER A 33 10.34 -1.39 17.97
CA SER A 33 11.62 -0.86 17.48
C SER A 33 11.62 -0.49 16.00
N MET A 34 10.50 -0.70 15.30
CA MET A 34 10.43 -0.48 13.86
C MET A 34 10.58 1.00 13.51
N VAL A 35 11.44 1.26 12.54
CA VAL A 35 11.64 2.59 11.97
C VAL A 35 10.77 2.71 10.73
N ILE A 36 9.91 3.73 10.71
CA ILE A 36 9.03 4.03 9.58
C ILE A 36 9.37 5.42 9.08
N THR A 37 9.66 5.53 7.78
CA THR A 37 10.04 6.79 7.12
C THR A 37 9.17 7.05 5.91
N GLU A 38 8.98 8.33 5.59
CA GLU A 38 8.30 8.71 4.36
C GLU A 38 9.27 8.66 3.19
N SER A 39 8.81 8.11 2.06
CA SER A 39 9.52 8.19 0.79
C SER A 39 8.81 9.16 -0.14
N ARG A 40 9.46 9.50 -1.26
CA ARG A 40 8.85 10.33 -2.29
C ARG A 40 7.52 9.72 -2.75
N PRO A 41 6.47 10.53 -2.95
CA PRO A 41 5.25 10.04 -3.55
C PRO A 41 5.49 9.63 -5.00
N LEU A 42 4.70 8.68 -5.49
CA LEU A 42 4.73 8.21 -6.87
C LEU A 42 3.44 8.59 -7.59
N LYS A 43 3.51 8.72 -8.91
CA LYS A 43 2.34 8.88 -9.77
C LYS A 43 1.94 7.53 -10.35
N THR A 44 0.65 7.24 -10.31
CA THR A 44 0.02 6.07 -10.93
C THR A 44 -0.34 6.38 -12.39
N GLU A 45 -0.71 5.36 -13.16
CA GLU A 45 -1.05 5.49 -14.58
C GLU A 45 -2.33 6.31 -14.78
N ASP A 46 -3.28 6.18 -13.86
CA ASP A 46 -4.51 6.98 -13.82
C ASP A 46 -4.33 8.38 -13.19
N GLY A 47 -3.09 8.80 -12.93
CA GLY A 47 -2.74 10.17 -12.50
C GLY A 47 -2.88 10.44 -11.00
N LYS A 48 -3.29 9.45 -10.21
CA LYS A 48 -3.34 9.55 -8.74
C LYS A 48 -1.94 9.62 -8.13
N THR A 49 -1.90 10.03 -6.87
CA THR A 49 -0.67 10.08 -6.08
C THR A 49 -0.66 8.91 -5.10
N ALA A 50 0.33 8.04 -5.22
CA ALA A 50 0.60 6.99 -4.24
C ALA A 50 1.54 7.54 -3.16
N LEU A 51 1.12 7.49 -1.90
CA LEU A 51 1.99 7.83 -0.77
C LEU A 51 2.81 6.59 -0.41
N VAL A 52 4.13 6.78 -0.22
CA VAL A 52 5.05 5.66 0.05
C VAL A 52 5.65 5.80 1.45
N ARG A 53 5.69 4.69 2.17
CA ARG A 53 6.35 4.54 3.47
C ARG A 53 7.35 3.40 3.41
N LEU A 54 8.51 3.57 4.04
CA LEU A 54 9.52 2.55 4.19
C LEU A 54 9.54 2.09 5.65
N PHE A 55 9.37 0.79 5.86
CA PHE A 55 9.36 0.13 7.16
C PHE A 55 10.65 -0.69 7.29
N LYS A 56 11.35 -0.56 8.41
CA LYS A 56 12.60 -1.27 8.67
C LYS A 56 12.67 -1.77 10.10
N GLY A 57 13.15 -3.00 10.27
CA GLY A 57 13.49 -3.54 11.58
C GLY A 57 12.28 -4.10 12.32
N ASP A 58 11.42 -4.82 11.60
CA ASP A 58 10.43 -5.69 12.23
C ASP A 58 11.13 -6.88 12.94
N GLN A 59 10.38 -7.67 13.71
CA GLN A 59 10.88 -8.84 14.43
C GLN A 59 11.55 -9.87 13.50
N GLY A 60 11.21 -9.89 12.21
CA GLY A 60 11.77 -10.77 11.19
C GLY A 60 12.99 -10.20 10.44
N GLY A 61 13.41 -8.97 10.74
CA GLY A 61 14.46 -8.26 10.02
C GLY A 61 14.05 -7.85 8.59
N ASN A 62 12.75 -7.76 8.30
CA ASN A 62 12.25 -7.35 7.01
C ASN A 62 12.46 -5.85 6.76
N PHE A 63 12.62 -5.55 5.48
CA PHE A 63 12.57 -4.22 4.89
C PHE A 63 11.32 -4.18 4.02
N GLU A 64 10.46 -3.19 4.22
CA GLU A 64 9.26 -3.02 3.44
C GLU A 64 9.17 -1.64 2.81
N ALA A 65 8.65 -1.61 1.57
CA ALA A 65 8.16 -0.41 0.92
C ALA A 65 6.67 -0.61 0.68
N VAL A 66 5.86 0.26 1.28
CA VAL A 66 4.41 0.21 1.22
C VAL A 66 3.92 1.45 0.51
N ALA A 67 3.20 1.27 -0.59
CA ALA A 67 2.55 2.33 -1.34
C ALA A 67 1.03 2.25 -1.13
N TYR A 68 0.44 3.39 -0.79
CA TYR A 68 -0.99 3.54 -0.56
C TYR A 68 -1.59 4.41 -1.67
N VAL A 69 -2.53 3.86 -2.42
CA VAL A 69 -3.29 4.57 -3.46
C VAL A 69 -4.71 4.77 -2.98
N ASP A 70 -5.14 6.02 -2.89
CA ASP A 70 -6.48 6.35 -2.41
C ASP A 70 -7.54 6.07 -3.47
N GLU A 71 -8.56 5.31 -3.09
CA GLU A 71 -9.75 5.04 -3.89
C GLU A 71 -11.01 5.43 -3.12
N LYS A 72 -12.15 5.49 -3.80
CA LYS A 72 -13.39 5.97 -3.18
C LYS A 72 -13.89 5.01 -2.08
N ALA A 73 -13.98 3.70 -2.34
CA ALA A 73 -14.40 2.71 -1.34
C ALA A 73 -13.28 2.20 -0.41
N GLY A 74 -12.03 2.53 -0.69
CA GLY A 74 -10.90 1.97 0.05
C GLY A 74 -9.54 2.51 -0.37
N VAL A 75 -8.49 1.79 -0.01
CA VAL A 75 -7.10 2.11 -0.33
C VAL A 75 -6.45 0.85 -0.88
N ALA A 76 -5.88 0.95 -2.08
CA ALA A 76 -5.03 -0.11 -2.61
C ALA A 76 -3.65 0.00 -1.97
N VAL A 77 -3.18 -1.10 -1.38
CA VAL A 77 -1.90 -1.16 -0.67
C VAL A 77 -0.98 -2.11 -1.44
N LEU A 78 0.13 -1.58 -1.96
CA LEU A 78 1.14 -2.33 -2.70
C LEU A 78 2.38 -2.46 -1.84
N VAL A 79 2.84 -3.70 -1.61
CA VAL A 79 3.94 -3.97 -0.67
C VAL A 79 5.07 -4.72 -1.37
N LEU A 80 6.27 -4.17 -1.28
CA LEU A 80 7.52 -4.90 -1.45
C LEU A 80 8.08 -5.20 -0.06
N THR A 81 8.35 -6.47 0.23
CA THR A 81 8.97 -6.92 1.48
C THR A 81 10.14 -7.85 1.18
N SER A 82 11.21 -7.79 1.98
CA SER A 82 12.39 -8.66 1.85
C SER A 82 13.20 -8.68 3.16
N ARG A 83 13.71 -9.85 3.54
CA ARG A 83 14.68 -10.02 4.65
C ARG A 83 16.11 -9.64 4.29
N ASN A 84 16.41 -9.47 3.01
CA ASN A 84 17.74 -9.12 2.52
C ASN A 84 17.73 -7.67 2.00
N GLN A 85 18.51 -6.80 2.63
CA GLN A 85 18.57 -5.38 2.29
C GLN A 85 19.09 -5.13 0.87
N VAL A 86 20.07 -5.92 0.40
CA VAL A 86 20.61 -5.77 -0.96
C VAL A 86 19.56 -6.15 -2.00
N ALA A 87 18.83 -7.25 -1.77
CA ALA A 87 17.74 -7.66 -2.65
C ALA A 87 16.58 -6.66 -2.62
N PHE A 88 16.25 -6.13 -1.44
CA PHE A 88 15.26 -5.08 -1.27
C PHE A 88 15.59 -3.85 -2.11
N ASN A 89 16.80 -3.31 -1.92
CA ASN A 89 17.26 -2.12 -2.66
C ASN A 89 17.29 -2.35 -4.17
N LYS A 90 17.69 -3.55 -4.62
CA LYS A 90 17.67 -3.92 -6.05
C LYS A 90 16.24 -4.02 -6.62
N ALA A 91 15.26 -4.36 -5.78
CA ALA A 91 13.86 -4.50 -6.19
C ALA A 91 13.07 -3.18 -6.17
N ILE A 92 13.58 -2.13 -5.52
CA ILE A 92 12.90 -0.82 -5.44
C ILE A 92 12.49 -0.28 -6.83
N PRO A 93 13.36 -0.25 -7.86
CA PRO A 93 12.95 0.26 -9.17
C PRO A 93 11.81 -0.54 -9.82
N ALA A 94 11.74 -1.86 -9.58
CA ALA A 94 10.65 -2.69 -10.07
C ALA A 94 9.35 -2.43 -9.29
N PHE A 95 9.44 -2.21 -7.99
CA PHE A 95 8.32 -1.80 -7.16
C PHE A 95 7.76 -0.43 -7.58
N GLU A 96 8.62 0.56 -7.80
CA GLU A 96 8.18 1.88 -8.28
C GLU A 96 7.45 1.78 -9.62
N LYS A 97 7.95 0.94 -10.55
CA LYS A 97 7.25 0.67 -11.82
C LYS A 97 5.87 0.02 -11.62
N LEU A 98 5.75 -0.94 -10.70
CA LEU A 98 4.48 -1.57 -10.37
C LEU A 98 3.47 -0.56 -9.81
N VAL A 99 3.91 0.32 -8.91
CA VAL A 99 3.07 1.38 -8.36
C VAL A 99 2.67 2.36 -9.46
N SER A 100 3.60 2.73 -10.34
CA SER A 100 3.32 3.65 -11.44
C SER A 100 2.45 3.06 -12.54
N SER A 101 2.38 1.74 -12.69
CA SER A 101 1.45 1.07 -13.60
C SER A 101 0.08 0.79 -12.97
N TYR A 102 -0.17 1.29 -11.75
CA TYR A 102 -1.48 1.10 -11.13
C TYR A 102 -2.53 1.91 -11.89
N HIS A 103 -3.65 1.24 -12.21
CA HIS A 103 -4.81 1.84 -12.84
C HIS A 103 -6.08 1.28 -12.19
N PHE A 104 -6.95 2.15 -11.70
CA PHE A 104 -8.22 1.73 -11.14
C PHE A 104 -9.35 1.86 -12.17
N TYR A 105 -10.04 0.76 -12.46
CA TYR A 105 -11.10 0.74 -13.46
C TYR A 105 -12.45 1.20 -12.91
N THR A 106 -13.02 0.49 -11.95
CA THR A 106 -14.29 0.86 -11.31
C THR A 106 -14.55 0.01 -10.06
N GLU A 107 -15.28 0.60 -9.10
CA GLU A 107 -15.96 -0.10 -7.99
C GLU A 107 -17.45 -0.30 -8.26
N ASP A 108 -17.99 0.39 -9.26
CA ASP A 108 -19.41 0.41 -9.62
C ASP A 108 -19.67 -0.58 -10.78
N VAL A 109 -19.51 -1.88 -10.51
CA VAL A 109 -19.81 -2.93 -11.49
C VAL A 109 -21.31 -3.22 -11.52
N LYS A 110 -21.97 -2.88 -12.63
CA LYS A 110 -23.33 -3.35 -12.92
C LYS A 110 -23.23 -4.70 -13.65
N LEU A 111 -23.48 -5.79 -12.94
CA LEU A 111 -23.60 -7.11 -13.57
C LEU A 111 -24.94 -7.19 -14.32
N PRO A 112 -24.97 -7.69 -15.57
CA PRO A 112 -26.23 -7.93 -16.25
C PRO A 112 -27.03 -8.99 -15.48
N GLU A 113 -28.35 -8.78 -15.35
CA GLU A 113 -29.25 -9.82 -14.85
C GLU A 113 -29.09 -11.07 -15.73
N LYS A 114 -28.95 -12.24 -15.09
CA LYS A 114 -28.89 -13.51 -15.80
C LYS A 114 -30.15 -13.62 -16.67
N ALA A 115 -29.98 -13.81 -17.98
CA ALA A 115 -31.08 -14.20 -18.85
C ALA A 115 -31.64 -15.54 -18.33
N ASN A 116 -32.95 -15.53 -18.03
CA ASN A 116 -33.70 -16.71 -17.61
C ASN A 116 -33.74 -17.79 -18.70
#